data_AF-A0A962QYC7-F1
#
_entry.id   AF-A0A962QYC7-F1
#
_cell.length_a   1.000
_cell.length_b   1.000
_cell.length_c   1.000
_cell.angle_alpha   90.00
_cell.angle_beta   90.00
_cell.angle_gamma   90.00
#
_symmetry.space_group_name_H-M   'P 1'
#
loop_
_entity.id
_entity.type
_entity.pdbx_description
1 polymer ?
#
loop_
_entity_poly.entity_id
_entity_poly.type
_entity_poly.pdbx_seq_one_letter_code
_entity_poly.pdbx_strand_id
1 'polypeptide(L)'
;MTEQYRLPPRLTDASGQPRRAGFEFEFGNLPIGKTAEALQQALGGELDIISPFEAVLQDCSMGRLKIERDANLLKSVRYRGWLRSLGVEFSPGTFAHDIETNIDNASRVLIPCEVVTEPIAFEELRKLDALIETLTGLGAEGTQHSLIYAFGLHINPSIPDRSPGTLQRYIQAFLLLYTWIIDSSEIDLTRRFLTKYIDPFPQDYAELMLDNSYRADTGKLIDDYLQYNPTRNRALDMLPILCELDSERVMQGINDDERKLVKGRPAFHYRLPDCKVNQAGWTAAGAWNRWVYVETLAADEALLAELIDAWRASHASFSVTPRTSWSIRLTTLLAQKFLER
;
A
#
# COMPACT_ATOMS: atom_id res chain seq x y z
N MET A 1 25.20 1.81 -0.70
CA MET A 1 24.79 0.88 -1.78
C MET A 1 23.28 0.97 -1.87
N THR A 2 22.74 1.23 -3.07
CA THR A 2 21.30 1.23 -3.32
C THR A 2 20.76 -0.18 -3.07
N GLU A 3 19.67 -0.29 -2.32
CA GLU A 3 19.04 -1.58 -2.01
C GLU A 3 18.50 -2.21 -3.30
N GLN A 4 18.73 -3.52 -3.51
CA GLN A 4 18.25 -4.22 -4.70
C GLN A 4 16.82 -4.76 -4.51
N TYR A 5 16.01 -4.74 -5.57
CA TYR A 5 14.69 -5.36 -5.59
C TYR A 5 14.84 -6.88 -5.61
N ARG A 6 14.32 -7.56 -4.58
CA ARG A 6 14.30 -9.02 -4.48
C ARG A 6 13.21 -9.61 -5.36
N LEU A 7 13.41 -10.84 -5.81
CA LEU A 7 12.39 -11.59 -6.55
C LEU A 7 11.60 -12.49 -5.58
N PRO A 8 10.25 -12.54 -5.68
CA PRO A 8 9.45 -13.50 -4.93
C PRO A 8 9.61 -14.92 -5.50
N PRO A 9 9.28 -15.98 -4.74
CA PRO A 9 9.42 -17.36 -5.19
C PRO A 9 8.56 -17.72 -6.41
N ARG A 10 7.43 -17.01 -6.61
CA ARG A 10 6.54 -17.22 -7.76
C ARG A 10 6.60 -16.03 -8.70
N LEU A 11 7.29 -16.20 -9.83
CA LEU A 11 7.46 -15.18 -10.86
C LEU A 11 6.37 -15.19 -11.93
N THR A 12 5.61 -16.28 -12.06
CA THR A 12 4.53 -16.40 -13.03
C THR A 12 3.19 -16.64 -12.34
N ASP A 13 2.11 -16.21 -13.00
CA ASP A 13 0.76 -16.51 -12.58
C ASP A 13 0.31 -17.92 -13.03
N ALA A 14 -0.94 -18.28 -12.72
CA ALA A 14 -1.53 -19.57 -13.10
C ALA A 14 -1.64 -19.79 -14.62
N SER A 15 -1.57 -18.72 -15.42
CA SER A 15 -1.56 -18.80 -16.89
C SER A 15 -0.15 -18.88 -17.48
N GLY A 16 0.89 -18.87 -16.64
CA GLY A 16 2.28 -18.87 -17.05
C GLY A 16 2.80 -17.50 -17.47
N GLN A 17 2.02 -16.43 -17.32
CA GLN A 17 2.46 -15.08 -17.64
C GLN A 17 3.33 -14.50 -16.52
N PRO A 18 4.35 -13.69 -16.85
CA PRO A 18 5.15 -13.00 -15.84
C PRO A 18 4.28 -12.10 -14.95
N ARG A 19 4.46 -12.24 -13.64
CA ARG A 19 3.80 -11.39 -12.64
C ARG A 19 4.40 -9.99 -12.65
N ARG A 20 3.53 -9.03 -12.38
CA ARG A 20 3.80 -7.60 -12.40
C ARG A 20 3.31 -6.94 -11.11
N ALA A 21 3.83 -5.77 -10.79
CA ALA A 21 3.35 -4.91 -9.71
C ALA A 21 3.10 -3.49 -10.22
N GLY A 22 1.94 -2.94 -9.91
CA GLY A 22 1.70 -1.49 -10.05
C GLY A 22 2.19 -0.76 -8.80
N PHE A 23 2.58 0.50 -8.94
CA PHE A 23 3.03 1.34 -7.85
C PHE A 23 2.29 2.68 -7.86
N GLU A 24 1.98 3.19 -6.67
CA GLU A 24 1.35 4.48 -6.46
C GLU A 24 2.24 5.26 -5.48
N PHE A 25 2.83 6.37 -5.93
CA PHE A 25 3.71 7.22 -5.14
C PHE A 25 3.00 8.51 -4.78
N GLU A 26 2.66 8.70 -3.51
CA GLU A 26 2.10 9.96 -3.01
C GLU A 26 3.21 10.91 -2.52
N PHE A 27 3.12 12.20 -2.84
CA PHE A 27 4.09 13.21 -2.40
C PHE A 27 3.53 14.64 -2.47
N GLY A 28 4.13 15.54 -1.70
CA GLY A 28 3.75 16.95 -1.61
C GLY A 28 4.63 17.90 -2.43
N ASN A 29 4.27 19.19 -2.38
CA ASN A 29 5.06 20.34 -2.85
C ASN A 29 5.34 20.44 -4.36
N LEU A 30 4.78 19.55 -5.19
CA LEU A 30 5.00 19.58 -6.65
C LEU A 30 3.72 19.84 -7.46
N PRO A 31 3.75 20.73 -8.47
CA PRO A 31 2.67 20.87 -9.45
C PRO A 31 2.62 19.66 -10.40
N ILE A 32 1.41 19.29 -10.87
CA ILE A 32 1.22 18.14 -11.77
C ILE A 32 1.99 18.35 -13.09
N GLY A 33 1.81 19.50 -13.75
CA GLY A 33 2.49 19.79 -15.03
C GLY A 33 4.02 19.70 -14.93
N LYS A 34 4.62 20.34 -13.92
CA LYS A 34 6.08 20.27 -13.69
C LYS A 34 6.57 18.85 -13.41
N THR A 35 5.81 18.09 -12.63
CA THR A 35 6.11 16.68 -12.35
C THR A 35 6.09 15.86 -13.63
N ALA A 36 5.05 16.03 -14.44
CA ALA A 36 4.86 15.28 -15.67
C ALA A 36 5.90 15.62 -16.74
N GLU A 37 6.27 16.90 -16.90
CA GLU A 37 7.34 17.36 -17.79
C GLU A 37 8.70 16.78 -17.39
N ALA A 38 9.04 16.79 -16.09
CA ALA A 38 10.29 16.23 -15.61
C ALA A 38 10.36 14.72 -15.80
N LEU A 39 9.25 14.00 -15.52
CA LEU A 39 9.15 12.57 -15.76
C LEU A 39 9.26 12.25 -17.26
N GLN A 40 8.65 13.03 -18.14
CA GLN A 40 8.81 12.89 -19.59
C GLN A 40 10.28 13.08 -19.99
N GLN A 41 10.96 14.10 -19.47
CA GLN A 41 12.37 14.36 -19.78
C GLN A 41 13.27 13.20 -19.33
N ALA A 42 12.99 12.60 -18.17
CA ALA A 42 13.78 11.51 -17.62
C ALA A 42 13.48 10.15 -18.26
N LEU A 43 12.22 9.90 -18.62
CA LEU A 43 11.74 8.56 -18.99
C LEU A 43 11.34 8.43 -20.46
N GLY A 44 11.30 9.53 -21.21
CA GLY A 44 10.76 9.60 -22.56
C GLY A 44 9.23 9.53 -22.61
N GLY A 45 8.69 9.27 -23.80
CA GLY A 45 7.25 9.09 -24.01
C GLY A 45 6.50 10.36 -24.43
N GLU A 46 5.19 10.20 -24.60
CA GLU A 46 4.27 11.25 -25.05
C GLU A 46 3.45 11.79 -23.87
N LEU A 47 3.61 13.07 -23.57
CA LEU A 47 2.94 13.73 -22.45
C LEU A 47 1.63 14.37 -22.90
N ASP A 48 0.54 13.98 -22.24
CA ASP A 48 -0.78 14.59 -22.36
C ASP A 48 -1.18 15.25 -21.02
N ILE A 49 -1.30 16.58 -21.02
CA ILE A 49 -1.75 17.35 -19.85
C ILE A 49 -3.26 17.57 -19.98
N ILE A 50 -4.02 16.73 -19.28
CA ILE A 50 -5.49 16.73 -19.34
C ILE A 50 -6.07 17.92 -18.57
N SER A 51 -5.52 18.21 -17.39
CA SER A 51 -5.97 19.32 -16.53
C SER A 51 -4.88 19.75 -15.52
N PRO A 52 -5.09 20.82 -14.74
CA PRO A 52 -4.19 21.17 -13.63
C PRO A 52 -4.02 20.06 -12.57
N PHE A 53 -4.94 19.09 -12.53
CA PHE A 53 -4.98 18.00 -11.55
C PHE A 53 -4.64 16.64 -12.15
N GLU A 54 -4.45 16.54 -13.46
CA GLU A 54 -4.26 15.26 -14.12
C GLU A 54 -3.40 15.41 -15.38
N ALA A 55 -2.38 14.57 -15.48
CA ALA A 55 -1.57 14.37 -16.68
C ALA A 55 -1.30 12.88 -16.88
N VAL A 56 -1.05 12.49 -18.13
CA VAL A 56 -0.73 11.11 -18.51
C VAL A 56 0.52 11.13 -19.37
N LEU A 57 1.50 10.32 -19.00
CA LEU A 57 2.67 10.06 -19.82
C LEU A 57 2.53 8.67 -20.44
N GLN A 58 2.40 8.61 -21.76
CA GLN A 58 2.27 7.37 -22.52
C GLN A 58 3.62 6.93 -23.06
N ASP A 59 3.77 5.61 -23.29
CA ASP A 59 4.92 5.02 -23.98
C ASP A 59 6.29 5.46 -23.45
N CYS A 60 6.41 5.71 -22.14
CA CYS A 60 7.70 5.97 -21.52
C CYS A 60 8.44 4.64 -21.27
N SER A 61 9.69 4.71 -20.81
CA SER A 61 10.51 3.53 -20.50
C SER A 61 9.89 2.56 -19.47
N MET A 62 8.86 2.98 -18.74
CA MET A 62 8.06 2.19 -17.78
C MET A 62 6.64 1.85 -18.25
N GLY A 63 6.26 2.19 -19.49
CA GLY A 63 4.88 2.09 -19.98
C GLY A 63 4.10 3.38 -19.73
N ARG A 64 2.84 3.27 -19.32
CA ARG A 64 2.02 4.45 -18.97
C ARG A 64 2.21 4.87 -17.52
N LEU A 65 2.37 6.17 -17.30
CA LEU A 65 2.25 6.80 -15.98
C LEU A 65 1.03 7.72 -15.96
N LYS A 66 0.27 7.66 -14.87
CA LYS A 66 -0.75 8.66 -14.55
C LYS A 66 -0.22 9.53 -13.43
N ILE A 67 -0.31 10.85 -13.58
CA ILE A 67 0.07 11.83 -12.57
C ILE A 67 -1.20 12.56 -12.19
N GLU A 68 -1.66 12.42 -10.95
CA GLU A 68 -2.93 12.98 -10.53
C GLU A 68 -2.91 13.60 -9.14
N ARG A 69 -3.89 14.45 -8.86
CA ARG A 69 -4.22 14.96 -7.54
C ARG A 69 -5.72 14.87 -7.38
N ASP A 70 -6.21 14.15 -6.37
CA ASP A 70 -7.65 13.96 -6.18
C ASP A 70 -8.35 15.29 -5.82
N ALA A 71 -8.88 15.94 -6.86
CA ALA A 71 -9.61 17.20 -6.73
C ALA A 71 -10.97 17.04 -6.03
N ASN A 72 -11.51 15.82 -5.89
CA ASN A 72 -12.75 15.60 -5.14
C ASN A 72 -12.51 15.63 -3.64
N LEU A 73 -11.31 15.25 -3.19
CA LEU A 73 -10.92 15.40 -1.79
C LEU A 73 -10.93 16.89 -1.39
N LEU A 74 -10.52 17.82 -2.26
CA LEU A 74 -10.62 19.29 -2.06
C LEU A 74 -12.05 19.77 -1.82
N LYS A 75 -13.01 19.17 -2.51
CA LYS A 75 -14.41 19.58 -2.50
C LYS A 75 -15.20 18.92 -1.38
N SER A 76 -14.59 18.00 -0.63
CA SER A 76 -15.27 17.18 0.36
C SER A 76 -15.20 17.78 1.76
N VAL A 77 -16.30 17.65 2.51
CA VAL A 77 -16.32 17.94 3.96
C VAL A 77 -15.43 16.96 4.75
N ARG A 78 -15.08 15.81 4.15
CA ARG A 78 -14.20 14.78 4.73
C ARG A 78 -12.79 15.32 5.00
N TYR A 79 -12.24 16.08 4.05
CA TYR A 79 -10.95 16.74 4.21
C TYR A 79 -10.96 17.72 5.40
N ARG A 80 -12.06 18.46 5.62
CA ARG A 80 -12.22 19.32 6.82
C ARG A 80 -12.24 18.52 8.12
N GLY A 81 -12.83 17.33 8.11
CA GLY A 81 -12.86 16.43 9.25
C GLY A 81 -11.46 15.90 9.59
N TRP A 82 -10.73 15.46 8.56
CA TRP A 82 -9.34 15.05 8.67
C TRP A 82 -8.45 16.19 9.18
N LEU A 83 -8.51 17.37 8.57
CA LEU A 83 -7.72 18.52 9.01
C LEU A 83 -8.05 18.98 10.43
N ARG A 84 -9.33 19.00 10.82
CA ARG A 84 -9.69 19.30 12.22
C ARG A 84 -9.17 18.25 13.20
N SER A 85 -9.16 16.97 12.82
CA SER A 85 -8.55 15.93 13.65
C SER A 85 -7.04 16.10 13.82
N LEU A 86 -6.40 16.82 12.88
CA LEU A 86 -4.99 17.23 12.93
C LEU A 86 -4.77 18.58 13.64
N GLY A 87 -5.81 19.19 14.21
CA GLY A 87 -5.72 20.48 14.89
C GLY A 87 -5.69 21.71 13.97
N VAL A 88 -6.02 21.55 12.68
CA VAL A 88 -6.07 22.66 11.73
C VAL A 88 -7.41 23.40 11.83
N GLU A 89 -7.36 24.69 12.16
CA GLU A 89 -8.53 25.57 12.30
C GLU A 89 -8.89 26.29 10.99
N PHE A 90 -10.18 26.32 10.67
CA PHE A 90 -10.77 26.95 9.47
C PHE A 90 -11.39 28.32 9.80
N SER A 91 -10.65 29.15 10.51
CA SER A 91 -11.07 30.51 10.90
C SER A 91 -10.68 31.51 9.80
N PRO A 92 -11.43 32.61 9.58
CA PRO A 92 -11.04 33.64 8.62
C PRO A 92 -9.61 34.15 8.87
N GLY A 93 -8.76 34.13 7.85
CA GLY A 93 -7.34 34.50 7.94
C GLY A 93 -6.37 33.37 8.30
N THR A 94 -6.81 32.12 8.41
CA THR A 94 -5.93 30.96 8.55
C THR A 94 -5.55 30.35 7.20
N PHE A 95 -4.43 29.61 7.15
CA PHE A 95 -4.01 28.85 5.97
C PHE A 95 -5.12 27.94 5.41
N ALA A 96 -5.97 27.39 6.28
CA ALA A 96 -7.09 26.55 5.88
C ALA A 96 -8.23 27.34 5.20
N HIS A 97 -8.42 28.61 5.57
CA HIS A 97 -9.35 29.52 4.89
C HIS A 97 -8.82 29.99 3.52
N ASP A 98 -7.49 30.14 3.39
CA ASP A 98 -6.85 30.45 2.12
C ASP A 98 -6.96 29.29 1.11
N ILE A 99 -7.02 28.03 1.58
CA ILE A 99 -7.34 26.86 0.74
C ILE A 99 -8.76 26.92 0.17
N GLU A 100 -9.72 27.42 0.95
CA GLU A 100 -11.11 27.55 0.51
C GLU A 100 -11.30 28.66 -0.53
N THR A 101 -10.43 29.68 -0.52
CA THR A 101 -10.53 30.86 -1.37
C THR A 101 -9.55 30.85 -2.56
N ASN A 102 -8.42 30.14 -2.46
CA ASN A 102 -7.41 29.96 -3.51
C ASN A 102 -7.02 28.47 -3.66
N ILE A 103 -7.89 27.73 -4.35
CA ILE A 103 -7.82 26.27 -4.50
C ILE A 103 -6.49 25.78 -5.10
N ASP A 104 -5.81 26.53 -5.97
CA ASP A 104 -4.70 25.99 -6.78
C ASP A 104 -3.32 25.98 -6.08
N ASN A 105 -3.00 27.00 -5.27
CA ASN A 105 -1.69 27.09 -4.60
C ASN A 105 -1.66 26.41 -3.24
N ALA A 106 -2.75 26.49 -2.48
CA ALA A 106 -2.78 25.96 -1.11
C ALA A 106 -3.20 24.47 -1.02
N SER A 107 -3.84 23.93 -2.07
CA SER A 107 -4.13 22.48 -2.19
C SER A 107 -2.88 21.61 -2.30
N ARG A 108 -1.77 22.17 -2.82
CA ARG A 108 -0.49 21.46 -3.05
C ARG A 108 0.20 21.01 -1.77
N VAL A 109 -0.10 21.68 -0.66
CA VAL A 109 0.45 21.38 0.66
C VAL A 109 -0.31 20.24 1.31
N LEU A 110 -1.56 19.97 0.92
CA LEU A 110 -2.44 19.11 1.71
C LEU A 110 -3.03 17.93 0.95
N ILE A 111 -3.06 17.98 -0.38
CA ILE A 111 -3.46 16.85 -1.20
C ILE A 111 -2.26 16.38 -1.99
N PRO A 112 -1.85 15.11 -1.80
CA PRO A 112 -0.71 14.56 -2.51
C PRO A 112 -0.91 14.68 -4.01
N CYS A 113 0.19 15.01 -4.69
CA CYS A 113 0.39 14.52 -6.03
C CYS A 113 0.62 13.00 -5.94
N GLU A 114 0.03 12.25 -6.84
CA GLU A 114 0.18 10.81 -6.95
C GLU A 114 0.73 10.47 -8.34
N VAL A 115 1.78 9.67 -8.40
CA VAL A 115 2.24 9.04 -9.66
C VAL A 115 1.90 7.57 -9.60
N VAL A 116 1.03 7.13 -10.51
CA VAL A 116 0.56 5.75 -10.65
C VAL A 116 1.19 5.12 -11.87
N THR A 117 1.87 3.99 -11.68
CA THR A 117 2.46 3.21 -12.77
C THR A 117 1.46 2.21 -13.33
N GLU A 118 1.58 1.89 -14.61
CA GLU A 118 1.14 0.58 -15.08
C GLU A 118 1.91 -0.56 -14.38
N PRO A 119 1.37 -1.80 -14.37
CA PRO A 119 2.07 -2.93 -13.77
C PRO A 119 3.42 -3.23 -14.43
N ILE A 120 4.49 -3.07 -13.67
CA ILE A 120 5.88 -3.33 -14.09
C ILE A 120 6.22 -4.79 -13.77
N ALA A 121 6.90 -5.49 -14.66
CA ALA A 121 7.39 -6.85 -14.40
C ALA A 121 8.32 -6.87 -13.18
N PHE A 122 8.25 -7.92 -12.35
CA PHE A 122 9.05 -8.01 -11.12
C PHE A 122 10.56 -7.88 -11.37
N GLU A 123 11.05 -8.36 -12.51
CA GLU A 123 12.46 -8.28 -12.90
C GLU A 123 12.88 -6.88 -13.36
N GLU A 124 11.91 -6.01 -13.65
CA GLU A 124 12.14 -4.66 -14.16
C GLU A 124 11.90 -3.57 -13.12
N LEU A 125 11.63 -3.92 -11.85
CA LEU A 125 11.31 -2.93 -10.80
C LEU A 125 12.40 -1.89 -10.57
N ARG A 126 13.65 -2.16 -10.94
CA ARG A 126 14.74 -1.17 -10.96
C ARG A 126 14.43 0.08 -11.79
N LYS A 127 13.49 0.01 -12.74
CA LYS A 127 13.05 1.19 -13.50
C LYS A 127 12.44 2.28 -12.62
N LEU A 128 11.88 1.90 -11.45
CA LEU A 128 11.32 2.83 -10.47
C LEU A 128 12.38 3.80 -9.91
N ASP A 129 13.66 3.43 -9.92
CA ASP A 129 14.73 4.25 -9.37
C ASP A 129 14.83 5.58 -10.13
N ALA A 130 14.68 5.57 -11.46
CA ALA A 130 14.68 6.79 -12.26
C ALA A 130 13.48 7.71 -11.96
N LEU A 131 12.29 7.13 -11.68
CA LEU A 131 11.12 7.89 -11.24
C LEU A 131 11.42 8.58 -9.89
N ILE A 132 11.93 7.81 -8.92
CA ILE A 132 12.22 8.30 -7.56
C ILE A 132 13.31 9.37 -7.58
N GLU A 133 14.37 9.18 -8.35
CA GLU A 133 15.44 10.16 -8.55
C GLU A 133 14.91 11.45 -9.17
N THR A 134 14.00 11.35 -10.15
CA THR A 134 13.35 12.51 -10.78
C THR A 134 12.52 13.30 -9.77
N LEU A 135 11.66 12.62 -8.99
CA LEU A 135 10.86 13.27 -7.94
C LEU A 135 11.74 13.90 -6.86
N THR A 136 12.82 13.21 -6.47
CA THR A 136 13.80 13.72 -5.51
C THR A 136 14.50 14.97 -6.04
N GLY A 137 14.94 14.96 -7.30
CA GLY A 137 15.58 16.11 -7.95
C GLY A 137 14.67 17.34 -8.09
N LEU A 138 13.35 17.13 -8.14
CA LEU A 138 12.35 18.21 -8.10
C LEU A 138 12.09 18.76 -6.67
N GLY A 139 12.56 18.09 -5.63
CA GLY A 139 12.27 18.45 -4.24
C GLY A 139 10.88 17.99 -3.78
N ALA A 140 10.39 16.84 -4.26
CA ALA A 140 9.17 16.21 -3.74
C ALA A 140 9.26 16.04 -2.22
N GLU A 141 8.16 16.33 -1.51
CA GLU A 141 8.08 16.14 -0.06
C GLU A 141 7.40 14.80 0.26
N GLY A 142 8.14 13.86 0.84
CA GLY A 142 7.58 12.65 1.43
C GLY A 142 7.00 12.85 2.84
N THR A 143 6.42 11.79 3.40
CA THR A 143 5.77 11.72 4.73
C THR A 143 6.56 12.39 5.86
N GLN A 144 7.89 12.28 5.85
CA GLN A 144 8.80 12.81 6.87
C GLN A 144 8.84 14.35 6.97
N HIS A 145 8.32 15.07 5.96
CA HIS A 145 8.42 16.53 5.92
C HIS A 145 7.36 17.25 6.77
N SER A 146 6.27 16.58 7.13
CA SER A 146 5.24 17.17 7.98
C SER A 146 4.39 16.11 8.68
N LEU A 147 3.99 16.37 9.92
CA LEU A 147 3.11 15.49 10.70
C LEU A 147 1.71 15.31 10.08
N ILE A 148 1.31 16.22 9.19
CA ILE A 148 0.06 16.11 8.43
C ILE A 148 0.22 15.30 7.13
N TYR A 149 1.44 15.01 6.68
CA TYR A 149 1.68 14.26 5.46
C TYR A 149 1.60 12.77 5.76
N ALA A 150 0.56 12.13 5.25
CA ALA A 150 0.31 10.71 5.41
C ALA A 150 0.54 9.94 4.10
N PHE A 151 1.52 10.41 3.32
CA PHE A 151 1.74 9.95 1.95
C PHE A 151 2.16 8.47 1.91
N GLY A 152 1.37 7.68 1.20
CA GLY A 152 1.58 6.26 1.02
C GLY A 152 2.44 5.93 -0.20
N LEU A 153 3.18 4.83 -0.10
CA LEU A 153 3.60 4.06 -1.26
C LEU A 153 2.70 2.83 -1.33
N HIS A 154 1.80 2.78 -2.32
CA HIS A 154 1.01 1.58 -2.54
C HIS A 154 1.70 0.68 -3.56
N ILE A 155 1.74 -0.60 -3.24
CA ILE A 155 2.31 -1.63 -4.09
C ILE A 155 1.19 -2.60 -4.44
N ASN A 156 0.97 -2.81 -5.73
CA ASN A 156 -0.11 -3.64 -6.25
C ASN A 156 0.44 -4.88 -6.98
N PRO A 157 1.06 -5.85 -6.29
CA PRO A 157 1.55 -7.07 -6.93
C PRO A 157 0.39 -7.94 -7.39
N SER A 158 0.43 -8.34 -8.66
CA SER A 158 -0.50 -9.32 -9.25
C SER A 158 -0.52 -10.61 -8.46
N ILE A 159 -1.67 -11.24 -8.28
CA ILE A 159 -1.79 -12.52 -7.56
C ILE A 159 -1.15 -13.66 -8.37
N PRO A 160 -0.60 -14.70 -7.72
CA PRO A 160 -0.02 -15.80 -8.47
C PRO A 160 -1.06 -16.81 -8.95
N ASP A 161 -2.23 -16.90 -8.31
CA ASP A 161 -3.42 -17.60 -8.78
C ASP A 161 -4.67 -17.14 -8.01
N ARG A 162 -5.85 -17.56 -8.48
CA ARG A 162 -7.17 -17.21 -7.92
C ARG A 162 -7.70 -18.21 -6.88
N SER A 163 -6.93 -19.22 -6.49
CA SER A 163 -7.42 -20.24 -5.58
C SER A 163 -7.64 -19.66 -4.18
N PRO A 164 -8.72 -20.06 -3.48
CA PRO A 164 -8.99 -19.57 -2.12
C PRO A 164 -7.86 -19.96 -1.16
N GLY A 165 -7.24 -21.13 -1.33
CA GLY A 165 -6.10 -21.56 -0.53
C GLY A 165 -4.88 -20.66 -0.70
N THR A 166 -4.54 -20.25 -1.93
CA THR A 166 -3.47 -19.27 -2.15
C THR A 166 -3.80 -17.94 -1.49
N LEU A 167 -4.97 -17.35 -1.74
CA LEU A 167 -5.33 -16.06 -1.16
C LEU A 167 -5.37 -16.09 0.37
N GLN A 168 -5.90 -17.17 0.96
CA GLN A 168 -5.86 -17.42 2.39
C GLN A 168 -4.42 -17.37 2.92
N ARG A 169 -3.47 -18.08 2.30
CA ARG A 169 -2.07 -18.10 2.75
C ARG A 169 -1.40 -16.72 2.68
N TYR A 170 -1.71 -15.92 1.67
CA TYR A 170 -1.19 -14.55 1.58
C TYR A 170 -1.74 -13.65 2.69
N ILE A 171 -3.04 -13.76 3.00
CA ILE A 171 -3.64 -13.05 4.14
C ILE A 171 -2.99 -13.51 5.45
N GLN A 172 -2.86 -14.82 5.68
CA GLN A 172 -2.22 -15.39 6.87
C GLN A 172 -0.76 -14.93 7.02
N ALA A 173 0.03 -15.01 5.94
CA ALA A 173 1.41 -14.56 5.93
C ALA A 173 1.52 -13.06 6.25
N PHE A 174 0.65 -12.24 5.67
CA PHE A 174 0.61 -10.81 5.96
C PHE A 174 0.29 -10.53 7.43
N LEU A 175 -0.74 -11.19 7.98
CA LEU A 175 -1.16 -11.04 9.38
C LEU A 175 -0.03 -11.41 10.36
N LEU A 176 0.65 -12.53 10.12
CA LEU A 176 1.80 -12.96 10.94
C LEU A 176 2.94 -11.94 10.90
N LEU A 177 3.27 -11.44 9.70
CA LEU A 177 4.38 -10.52 9.48
C LEU A 177 4.04 -9.06 9.81
N TYR A 178 2.77 -8.72 10.01
CA TYR A 178 2.33 -7.32 10.12
C TYR A 178 3.10 -6.51 11.16
N THR A 179 3.23 -7.01 12.40
CA THR A 179 3.97 -6.30 13.45
C THR A 179 5.45 -6.17 13.12
N TRP A 180 6.04 -7.22 12.54
CA TRP A 180 7.43 -7.21 12.11
C TRP A 180 7.66 -6.19 10.99
N ILE A 181 6.75 -6.09 10.00
CA ILE A 181 6.84 -5.11 8.92
C ILE A 181 6.79 -3.70 9.51
N ILE A 182 5.86 -3.42 10.43
CA ILE A 182 5.77 -2.12 11.12
C ILE A 182 7.09 -1.80 11.85
N ASP A 183 7.58 -2.70 12.70
CA ASP A 183 8.76 -2.47 13.52
C ASP A 183 10.01 -2.26 12.66
N SER A 184 10.11 -3.00 11.55
CA SER A 184 11.29 -2.99 10.69
C SER A 184 11.31 -1.86 9.65
N SER A 185 10.17 -1.19 9.42
CA SER A 185 10.02 -0.15 8.38
C SER A 185 10.16 1.29 8.89
N GLU A 186 10.33 1.47 10.21
CA GLU A 186 10.32 2.78 10.86
C GLU A 186 9.15 3.65 10.36
N ILE A 187 7.98 3.04 10.10
CA ILE A 187 6.81 3.75 9.61
C ILE A 187 6.49 4.88 10.59
N ASP A 188 6.18 6.05 10.04
CA ASP A 188 5.77 7.17 10.88
C ASP A 188 4.42 6.81 11.52
N LEU A 189 4.46 6.43 12.80
CA LEU A 189 3.28 6.04 13.56
C LEU A 189 2.24 7.15 13.61
N THR A 190 2.63 8.41 13.33
CA THR A 190 1.69 9.53 13.20
C THR A 190 0.68 9.29 12.09
N ARG A 191 1.05 8.68 10.95
CA ARG A 191 0.11 8.26 9.89
C ARG A 191 -0.99 7.37 10.47
N ARG A 192 -0.64 6.40 11.30
CA ARG A 192 -1.61 5.50 11.95
C ARG A 192 -2.51 6.22 12.95
N PHE A 193 -1.94 7.06 13.81
CA PHE A 193 -2.68 7.68 14.92
C PHE A 193 -3.48 8.91 14.49
N LEU A 194 -2.98 9.66 13.52
CA LEU A 194 -3.56 10.94 13.10
C LEU A 194 -4.52 10.81 11.92
N THR A 195 -4.33 9.85 11.02
CA THR A 195 -5.15 9.79 9.78
C THR A 195 -6.24 8.74 9.76
N LYS A 196 -6.25 7.80 10.73
CA LYS A 196 -7.14 6.61 10.71
C LYS A 196 -7.09 5.86 9.37
N TYR A 197 -6.02 6.01 8.60
CA TYR A 197 -5.81 5.32 7.33
C TYR A 197 -5.01 4.05 7.62
N ILE A 198 -5.16 3.00 6.79
CA ILE A 198 -4.49 1.68 6.94
C ILE A 198 -4.68 1.02 8.31
N ASP A 199 -5.92 0.98 8.80
CA ASP A 199 -6.23 0.33 10.07
C ASP A 199 -5.72 -1.13 10.13
N PRO A 200 -5.22 -1.58 11.30
CA PRO A 200 -4.88 -2.99 11.48
C PRO A 200 -6.13 -3.85 11.30
N PHE A 201 -5.93 -5.11 10.91
CA PHE A 201 -7.01 -6.08 10.90
C PHE A 201 -7.60 -6.24 12.31
N PRO A 202 -8.94 -6.37 12.45
CA PRO A 202 -9.57 -6.69 13.71
C PRO A 202 -8.98 -7.97 14.31
N GLN A 203 -8.81 -8.00 15.64
CA GLN A 203 -8.24 -9.15 16.34
C GLN A 203 -9.02 -10.44 16.03
N ASP A 204 -10.35 -10.39 16.09
CA ASP A 204 -11.21 -11.54 15.80
C ASP A 204 -11.03 -12.09 14.37
N TYR A 205 -10.76 -11.21 13.38
CA TYR A 205 -10.46 -11.65 12.02
C TYR A 205 -9.09 -12.30 11.93
N ALA A 206 -8.09 -11.76 12.65
CA ALA A 206 -6.78 -12.38 12.73
C ALA A 206 -6.86 -13.77 13.38
N GLU A 207 -7.62 -13.92 14.46
CA GLU A 207 -7.83 -15.21 15.13
C GLU A 207 -8.57 -16.24 14.26
N LEU A 208 -9.54 -15.78 13.47
CA LEU A 208 -10.22 -16.62 12.48
C LEU A 208 -9.26 -17.12 11.39
N MET A 209 -8.49 -16.20 10.79
CA MET A 209 -7.58 -16.53 9.69
C MET A 209 -6.35 -17.31 10.16
N LEU A 210 -5.82 -17.00 11.35
CA LEU A 210 -4.66 -17.66 11.95
C LEU A 210 -5.08 -18.90 12.74
N ASP A 211 -5.80 -19.79 12.05
CA ASP A 211 -6.14 -21.13 12.50
C ASP A 211 -5.77 -22.13 11.40
N ASN A 212 -4.92 -23.10 11.72
CA ASN A 212 -4.50 -24.15 10.78
C ASN A 212 -5.66 -25.07 10.34
N SER A 213 -6.80 -25.05 11.03
CA SER A 213 -8.03 -25.72 10.65
C SER A 213 -8.97 -24.88 9.78
N TYR A 214 -8.69 -23.58 9.59
CA TYR A 214 -9.51 -22.72 8.73
C TYR A 214 -9.49 -23.21 7.29
N ARG A 215 -10.67 -23.51 6.75
CA ARG A 215 -10.90 -23.93 5.37
C ARG A 215 -12.05 -23.10 4.82
N ALA A 216 -11.83 -22.45 3.69
CA ALA A 216 -12.83 -21.69 2.98
C ALA A 216 -12.73 -21.97 1.48
N ASP A 217 -13.90 -22.05 0.84
CA ASP A 217 -13.98 -21.79 -0.60
C ASP A 217 -13.94 -20.27 -0.84
N THR A 218 -13.98 -19.86 -2.11
CA THR A 218 -13.95 -18.43 -2.48
C THR A 218 -15.10 -17.66 -1.85
N GLY A 219 -16.31 -18.23 -1.80
CA GLY A 219 -17.48 -17.56 -1.24
C GLY A 219 -17.32 -17.29 0.26
N LYS A 220 -16.96 -18.32 1.02
CA LYS A 220 -16.72 -18.19 2.46
C LYS A 220 -15.56 -17.24 2.76
N LEU A 221 -14.47 -17.26 1.99
CA LEU A 221 -13.36 -16.35 2.18
C LEU A 221 -13.78 -14.87 1.99
N ILE A 222 -14.63 -14.60 0.99
CA ILE A 222 -15.18 -13.27 0.74
C ILE A 222 -16.14 -12.87 1.87
N ASP A 223 -17.07 -13.74 2.26
CA ASP A 223 -18.05 -13.46 3.30
C ASP A 223 -17.36 -13.17 4.64
N ASP A 224 -16.38 -14.00 5.02
CA ASP A 224 -15.58 -13.79 6.23
C ASP A 224 -14.78 -12.48 6.11
N TYR A 225 -14.17 -12.15 4.97
CA TYR A 225 -13.48 -10.85 4.84
C TYR A 225 -14.45 -9.67 4.99
N LEU A 226 -15.62 -9.70 4.34
CA LEU A 226 -16.61 -8.61 4.38
C LEU A 226 -17.25 -8.45 5.76
N GLN A 227 -17.42 -9.53 6.52
CA GLN A 227 -17.94 -9.46 7.88
C GLN A 227 -17.07 -8.58 8.79
N TYR A 228 -15.74 -8.69 8.66
CA TYR A 228 -14.79 -7.99 9.54
C TYR A 228 -14.13 -6.76 8.88
N ASN A 229 -14.07 -6.71 7.55
CA ASN A 229 -13.33 -5.71 6.78
C ASN A 229 -14.13 -5.19 5.57
N PRO A 230 -15.37 -4.67 5.74
CA PRO A 230 -16.16 -4.12 4.63
C PRO A 230 -15.68 -2.71 4.23
N THR A 231 -14.38 -2.52 4.10
CA THR A 231 -13.73 -1.24 3.83
C THR A 231 -12.40 -1.42 3.11
N ARG A 232 -12.07 -0.46 2.24
CA ARG A 232 -10.74 -0.36 1.65
C ARG A 232 -9.71 0.08 2.69
N ASN A 233 -10.11 0.58 3.86
CA ASN A 233 -9.21 1.11 4.88
C ASN A 233 -8.47 0.03 5.69
N ARG A 234 -7.57 -0.69 5.00
CA ARG A 234 -6.68 -1.70 5.57
C ARG A 234 -5.26 -1.54 5.01
N ALA A 235 -4.28 -2.00 5.79
CA ALA A 235 -2.88 -2.07 5.37
C ALA A 235 -2.67 -3.03 4.18
N LEU A 236 -3.46 -4.10 4.11
CA LEU A 236 -3.64 -4.95 2.95
C LEU A 236 -5.13 -4.97 2.62
N ASP A 237 -5.52 -4.26 1.57
CA ASP A 237 -6.90 -4.22 1.10
C ASP A 237 -7.14 -5.36 0.11
N MET A 238 -8.02 -6.29 0.46
CA MET A 238 -8.38 -7.41 -0.41
C MET A 238 -9.57 -7.14 -1.31
N LEU A 239 -10.34 -6.06 -1.09
CA LEU A 239 -11.57 -5.80 -1.85
C LEU A 239 -11.38 -5.79 -3.37
N PRO A 240 -10.27 -5.27 -3.94
CA PRO A 240 -10.05 -5.34 -5.39
C PRO A 240 -9.95 -6.78 -5.92
N ILE A 241 -9.26 -7.68 -5.20
CA ILE A 241 -9.18 -9.11 -5.58
C ILE A 241 -10.52 -9.78 -5.38
N LEU A 242 -11.17 -9.56 -4.23
CA LEU A 242 -12.46 -10.20 -3.95
C LEU A 242 -13.53 -9.77 -4.96
N CYS A 243 -13.50 -8.51 -5.39
CA CYS A 243 -14.40 -7.98 -6.42
C CYS A 243 -14.13 -8.56 -7.81
N GLU A 244 -12.85 -8.85 -8.13
CA GLU A 244 -12.48 -9.59 -9.34
C GLU A 244 -13.02 -11.03 -9.34
N LEU A 245 -13.16 -11.65 -8.17
CA LEU A 245 -13.66 -13.03 -8.03
C LEU A 245 -15.19 -13.11 -8.00
N ASP A 246 -15.83 -12.22 -7.26
CA ASP A 246 -17.28 -12.14 -7.12
C ASP A 246 -17.70 -10.68 -6.85
N SER A 247 -17.89 -9.92 -7.92
CA SER A 247 -18.22 -8.50 -7.82
C SER A 247 -19.56 -8.26 -7.15
N GLU A 248 -20.56 -9.12 -7.41
CA GLU A 248 -21.91 -8.95 -6.88
C GLU A 248 -21.90 -9.04 -5.34
N ARG A 249 -21.29 -10.10 -4.81
CA ARG A 249 -21.16 -10.33 -3.38
C ARG A 249 -20.42 -9.20 -2.67
N VAL A 250 -19.29 -8.74 -3.24
CA VAL A 250 -18.52 -7.63 -2.66
C VAL A 250 -19.33 -6.33 -2.67
N MET A 251 -19.98 -6.00 -3.78
CA MET A 251 -20.78 -4.76 -3.87
C MET A 251 -21.94 -4.78 -2.88
N GLN A 252 -22.57 -5.93 -2.64
CA GLN A 252 -23.63 -6.06 -1.63
C GLN A 252 -23.11 -5.87 -0.20
N GLY A 253 -21.88 -6.33 0.11
CA GLY A 253 -21.32 -6.28 1.46
C GLY A 253 -20.60 -4.99 1.87
N ILE A 254 -20.42 -4.03 0.96
CA ILE A 254 -19.78 -2.74 1.25
C ILE A 254 -20.75 -1.56 1.10
N ASN A 255 -20.45 -0.45 1.79
CA ASN A 255 -21.26 0.77 1.75
C ASN A 255 -21.10 1.54 0.42
N ASP A 256 -22.02 2.48 0.15
CA ASP A 256 -22.06 3.23 -1.12
C ASP A 256 -20.80 4.07 -1.40
N ASP A 257 -20.08 4.50 -0.36
CA ASP A 257 -18.85 5.27 -0.56
C ASP A 257 -17.69 4.37 -0.98
N GLU A 258 -17.62 3.14 -0.46
CA GLU A 258 -16.67 2.12 -0.91
C GLU A 258 -17.00 1.63 -2.33
N ARG A 259 -18.28 1.43 -2.67
CA ARG A 259 -18.72 0.99 -4.02
C ARG A 259 -18.20 1.86 -5.15
N LYS A 260 -18.07 3.17 -4.92
CA LYS A 260 -17.56 4.13 -5.92
C LYS A 260 -16.07 3.96 -6.21
N LEU A 261 -15.34 3.34 -5.29
CA LEU A 261 -13.87 3.31 -5.28
C LEU A 261 -13.30 1.92 -5.53
N VAL A 262 -14.02 0.86 -5.13
CA VAL A 262 -13.61 -0.53 -5.36
C VAL A 262 -13.74 -0.87 -6.84
N LYS A 263 -12.64 -1.29 -7.45
CA LYS A 263 -12.59 -1.81 -8.82
C LYS A 263 -11.91 -3.18 -8.80
N GLY A 264 -12.55 -4.16 -9.43
CA GLY A 264 -12.02 -5.52 -9.54
C GLY A 264 -10.68 -5.53 -10.28
N ARG A 265 -9.67 -6.17 -9.69
CA ARG A 265 -8.39 -6.47 -10.33
C ARG A 265 -7.67 -7.64 -9.64
N PRO A 266 -6.94 -8.48 -10.38
CA PRO A 266 -6.21 -9.62 -9.83
C PRO A 266 -4.85 -9.20 -9.21
N ALA A 267 -4.86 -8.21 -8.32
CA ALA A 267 -3.65 -7.71 -7.65
C ALA A 267 -3.94 -7.34 -6.20
N PHE A 268 -3.00 -7.68 -5.30
CA PHE A 268 -3.05 -7.23 -3.91
C PHE A 268 -3.03 -5.70 -3.87
N HIS A 269 -3.65 -5.10 -2.86
CA HIS A 269 -3.58 -3.66 -2.65
C HIS A 269 -2.86 -3.42 -1.32
N TYR A 270 -1.54 -3.45 -1.37
CA TYR A 270 -0.66 -3.31 -0.20
C TYR A 270 -0.32 -1.84 0.02
N ARG A 271 -0.83 -1.27 1.10
CA ARG A 271 -0.88 0.19 1.33
C ARG A 271 -0.09 0.63 2.55
N LEU A 272 0.52 -0.32 3.26
CA LEU A 272 1.25 -0.07 4.49
C LEU A 272 2.48 0.83 4.35
N PRO A 273 3.31 0.73 3.27
CA PRO A 273 4.54 1.52 3.19
C PRO A 273 4.29 3.03 3.14
N ASP A 274 5.19 3.80 3.75
CA ASP A 274 5.24 5.26 3.59
C ASP A 274 6.01 5.61 2.32
N CYS A 275 5.60 6.69 1.65
CA CYS A 275 6.38 7.31 0.59
C CYS A 275 7.29 8.38 1.18
N LYS A 276 8.54 8.01 1.47
CA LYS A 276 9.56 8.93 2.03
C LYS A 276 10.49 9.46 0.93
N VAL A 277 9.92 9.82 -0.22
CA VAL A 277 10.67 10.42 -1.33
C VAL A 277 11.47 11.63 -0.82
N ASN A 278 12.66 11.84 -1.40
CA ASN A 278 13.61 12.88 -0.98
C ASN A 278 14.20 12.69 0.45
N GLN A 279 13.97 11.54 1.12
CA GLN A 279 14.74 11.15 2.29
C GLN A 279 16.03 10.44 1.88
N ALA A 280 17.16 10.87 2.44
CA ALA A 280 18.44 10.21 2.20
C ALA A 280 18.37 8.71 2.55
N GLY A 281 18.74 7.87 1.59
CA GLY A 281 18.79 6.41 1.75
C GLY A 281 17.45 5.69 1.60
N TRP A 282 16.32 6.40 1.43
CA TRP A 282 15.04 5.76 1.16
C TRP A 282 14.96 5.25 -0.29
N THR A 283 14.38 4.06 -0.47
CA THR A 283 14.13 3.43 -1.78
C THR A 283 12.79 2.68 -1.77
N ALA A 284 12.17 2.52 -2.94
CA ALA A 284 11.01 1.63 -3.06
C ALA A 284 11.39 0.13 -2.92
N ALA A 285 12.65 -0.22 -3.19
CA ALA A 285 13.17 -1.58 -3.02
C ALA A 285 12.98 -2.09 -1.59
N GLY A 286 13.24 -1.28 -0.57
CA GLY A 286 13.02 -1.69 0.83
C GLY A 286 11.57 -2.04 1.15
N ALA A 287 10.62 -1.26 0.62
CA ALA A 287 9.18 -1.55 0.79
C ALA A 287 8.75 -2.81 0.02
N TRP A 288 9.23 -2.96 -1.22
CA TRP A 288 9.02 -4.16 -2.04
C TRP A 288 9.61 -5.42 -1.38
N ASN A 289 10.82 -5.33 -0.83
CA ASN A 289 11.50 -6.45 -0.19
C ASN A 289 10.74 -6.94 1.04
N ARG A 290 10.03 -6.06 1.76
CA ARG A 290 9.10 -6.43 2.83
C ARG A 290 7.91 -7.24 2.30
N TRP A 291 7.35 -6.86 1.15
CA TRP A 291 6.33 -7.65 0.47
C TRP A 291 6.85 -9.03 0.03
N VAL A 292 8.10 -9.12 -0.43
CA VAL A 292 8.72 -10.40 -0.82
C VAL A 292 8.80 -11.39 0.36
N TYR A 293 8.93 -10.93 1.61
CA TYR A 293 8.81 -11.82 2.77
C TYR A 293 7.41 -12.41 2.93
N VAL A 294 6.35 -11.63 2.63
CA VAL A 294 4.96 -12.12 2.61
C VAL A 294 4.79 -13.19 1.53
N GLU A 295 5.26 -12.90 0.31
CA GLU A 295 5.25 -13.86 -0.81
C GLU A 295 5.97 -15.17 -0.46
N THR A 296 7.11 -15.06 0.21
CA THR A 296 7.93 -16.22 0.56
C THR A 296 7.30 -17.06 1.65
N LEU A 297 6.76 -16.43 2.69
CA LEU A 297 6.05 -17.15 3.73
C LEU A 297 4.77 -17.80 3.22
N ALA A 298 4.01 -17.12 2.35
CA ALA A 298 2.79 -17.67 1.75
C ALA A 298 3.06 -18.87 0.82
N ALA A 299 4.28 -19.00 0.30
CA ALA A 299 4.72 -20.13 -0.53
C ALA A 299 5.27 -21.31 0.29
N ASP A 300 5.71 -21.10 1.54
CA ASP A 300 6.20 -22.15 2.44
C ASP A 300 5.07 -22.59 3.39
N GLU A 301 4.22 -23.51 2.91
CA GLU A 301 3.03 -23.96 3.66
C GLU A 301 3.37 -24.56 5.03
N ALA A 302 4.50 -25.26 5.14
CA ALA A 302 4.94 -25.88 6.38
C ALA A 302 5.36 -24.81 7.41
N LEU A 303 6.19 -23.85 6.99
CA LEU A 303 6.59 -22.74 7.86
C LEU A 303 5.40 -21.86 8.25
N LEU A 304 4.49 -21.59 7.30
CA LEU A 304 3.28 -20.83 7.59
C LEU A 304 2.45 -21.50 8.68
N ALA A 305 2.23 -22.82 8.57
CA ALA A 305 1.49 -23.58 9.58
C ALA A 305 2.18 -23.56 10.95
N GLU A 306 3.50 -23.74 10.98
CA GLU A 306 4.30 -23.65 12.22
C GLU A 306 4.16 -22.26 12.87
N LEU A 307 4.23 -21.19 12.07
CA LEU A 307 4.10 -19.82 12.56
C LEU A 307 2.69 -19.50 13.05
N ILE A 308 1.66 -20.06 12.43
CA ILE A 308 0.27 -19.95 12.93
C ILE A 308 0.17 -20.58 14.32
N ASP A 309 0.66 -21.80 14.51
CA ASP A 309 0.62 -22.47 15.82
C ASP A 309 1.43 -21.70 16.87
N ALA A 310 2.60 -21.21 16.50
CA ALA A 310 3.44 -20.37 17.34
C ALA A 310 2.76 -19.05 17.75
N TRP A 311 2.06 -18.40 16.82
CA TRP A 311 1.31 -17.18 17.08
C TRP A 311 0.12 -17.45 18.02
N ARG A 312 -0.62 -18.54 17.82
CA ARG A 312 -1.74 -18.92 18.71
C ARG A 312 -1.24 -19.24 20.12
N ALA A 313 -0.14 -19.97 20.25
CA ALA A 313 0.46 -20.28 21.54
C ALA A 313 0.91 -19.02 22.31
N SER A 314 1.48 -18.03 21.60
CA SER A 314 1.88 -16.76 22.21
C SER A 314 0.69 -15.91 22.64
N HIS A 315 -0.44 -15.96 21.93
CA HIS A 315 -1.66 -15.25 22.27
C HIS A 315 -2.47 -15.92 23.39
N ALA A 316 -2.42 -17.26 23.49
CA ALA A 316 -3.04 -18.01 24.58
C ALA A 316 -2.30 -17.82 25.92
N SER A 317 -1.02 -17.48 25.88
CA SER A 317 -0.19 -17.28 27.07
C SER A 317 -0.38 -15.87 27.63
N PHE A 318 -1.13 -15.74 28.73
CA PHE A 318 -1.35 -14.48 29.47
C PHE A 318 -0.01 -13.95 30.07
N SER A 319 0.80 -13.25 29.28
CA SER A 319 2.02 -12.58 29.75
C SER A 319 1.99 -11.11 29.38
N VAL A 320 2.44 -10.26 30.31
CA VAL A 320 2.38 -8.78 30.27
C VAL A 320 3.32 -8.17 29.21
N THR A 321 4.09 -9.00 28.48
CA THR A 321 4.96 -8.56 27.36
C THR A 321 4.71 -9.36 26.06
N PRO A 322 3.57 -9.16 25.36
CA PRO A 322 3.19 -10.00 24.20
C PRO A 322 3.86 -9.62 22.87
N ARG A 323 4.14 -8.34 22.62
CA ARG A 323 4.51 -7.87 21.27
C ARG A 323 5.99 -8.03 20.93
N THR A 324 6.87 -7.77 21.89
CA THR A 324 8.33 -7.77 21.66
C THR A 324 8.86 -9.17 21.36
N SER A 325 8.26 -10.21 21.94
CA SER A 325 8.68 -11.61 21.74
C SER A 325 8.38 -12.12 20.33
N TRP A 326 7.22 -11.74 19.75
CA TRP A 326 6.81 -12.17 18.42
C TRP A 326 7.67 -11.56 17.31
N SER A 327 7.87 -10.23 17.31
CA SER A 327 8.70 -9.56 16.30
C SER A 327 10.18 -9.98 16.34
N ILE A 328 10.73 -10.26 17.54
CA ILE A 328 12.09 -10.80 17.69
C ILE A 328 12.19 -12.23 17.12
N ARG A 329 11.19 -13.07 17.42
CA ARG A 329 11.13 -14.44 16.88
C ARG A 329 11.07 -14.43 15.36
N LEU A 330 10.22 -13.57 14.78
CA LEU A 330 10.16 -13.39 13.33
C LEU A 330 11.47 -12.88 12.76
N THR A 331 12.09 -11.86 13.37
CA THR A 331 13.41 -11.36 12.93
C THR A 331 14.45 -12.48 12.88
N THR A 332 14.49 -13.35 13.90
CA THR A 332 15.44 -14.47 13.96
C THR A 332 15.17 -15.48 12.84
N LEU A 333 13.90 -15.85 12.63
CA LEU A 333 13.50 -16.80 11.59
C LEU A 333 13.74 -16.25 10.18
N LEU A 334 13.40 -14.99 9.97
CA LEU A 334 13.63 -14.31 8.70
C LEU A 334 15.14 -14.17 8.43
N ALA A 335 15.95 -13.84 9.43
CA ALA A 335 17.41 -13.82 9.29
C ALA A 335 17.96 -15.19 8.89
N GLN A 336 17.59 -16.27 9.59
CA GLN A 336 18.05 -17.62 9.27
C GLN A 336 17.63 -18.07 7.87
N LYS A 337 16.37 -17.84 7.48
CA LYS A 337 15.84 -18.37 6.21
C LYS A 337 16.19 -17.52 4.99
N PHE A 338 16.41 -16.21 5.16
CA PHE A 338 16.55 -15.26 4.05
C PHE A 338 17.91 -14.57 3.96
N LEU A 339 18.82 -14.74 4.93
CA LEU A 339 20.23 -14.34 4.79
C LEU A 339 21.14 -15.54 4.45
N GLU A 340 20.67 -16.79 4.59
CA GLU A 340 21.41 -18.01 4.20
C GLU A 340 21.15 -18.44 2.74
N ARG A 341 20.40 -17.65 1.97
CA ARG A 341 20.23 -17.79 0.51
C ARG A 341 20.82 -16.58 -0.18
#